data_AF-A0A6M4P6A6-F1
#
_entry.id   AF-A0A6M4P6A6-F1
#
_cell.length_a   1.000
_cell.length_b   1.000
_cell.length_c   1.000
_cell.angle_alpha   90.00
_cell.angle_beta   90.00
_cell.angle_gamma   90.00
#
_symmetry.space_group_name_H-M   'P 1'
#
loop_
_entity.id
_entity.type
_entity.pdbx_description
1 polymer ?
#
loop_
_entity_poly.entity_id
_entity_poly.type
_entity_poly.pdbx_seq_one_letter_code
_entity_poly.pdbx_strand_id
1 'polypeptide(L)'
;MQHNDAPLRASQAVIDPSGWGDSFAEGQNIRKAWDARKARKKHEQAMQEMSSLNLNDNNAVMEFAKKYPDSIDSLKNMLQLQRQLSN
;
A
#
# COMPACT_ATOMS: atom_id res chain seq x y z
N MET A 1 45.60 -30.39 -35.90
CA MET A 1 44.82 -29.74 -34.83
C MET A 1 43.50 -30.51 -34.73
N GLN A 2 43.29 -31.26 -33.65
CA GLN A 2 42.06 -32.06 -33.46
C GLN A 2 40.97 -31.15 -32.92
N HIS A 3 39.92 -30.92 -33.72
CA HIS A 3 38.71 -30.24 -33.27
C HIS A 3 37.91 -31.24 -32.41
N ASN A 4 37.67 -30.86 -31.16
CA ASN A 4 36.94 -31.66 -30.20
C ASN A 4 35.44 -31.33 -30.37
N ASP A 5 34.78 -32.02 -31.31
CA ASP A 5 33.34 -31.88 -31.60
C ASP A 5 32.48 -32.61 -30.56
N ALA A 6 32.69 -32.32 -29.28
CA ALA A 6 31.79 -32.80 -28.24
C ALA A 6 30.54 -31.91 -28.22
N PRO A 7 29.33 -32.43 -28.47
CA PRO A 7 28.12 -31.63 -28.39
C PRO A 7 27.95 -31.16 -26.94
N LEU A 8 27.83 -29.85 -26.75
CA LEU A 8 27.45 -29.24 -25.47
C LEU A 8 26.15 -29.91 -25.01
N ARG A 9 26.24 -30.83 -24.04
CA ARG A 9 25.06 -31.52 -23.49
C ARG A 9 24.18 -30.47 -22.83
N ALA A 10 23.10 -30.09 -23.52
CA ALA A 10 22.01 -29.25 -23.01
C ALA A 10 21.15 -29.99 -21.97
N SER A 11 21.77 -30.78 -21.08
CA SER A 11 21.11 -31.77 -20.23
C SER A 11 21.55 -31.65 -18.78
N GLN A 12 21.76 -30.44 -18.28
CA GLN A 12 21.94 -30.21 -16.84
C GLN A 12 21.76 -28.73 -16.46
N ALA A 13 20.68 -28.10 -16.94
CA ALA A 13 20.12 -27.00 -16.16
C ALA A 13 19.46 -27.62 -14.92
N VAL A 14 20.28 -27.94 -13.92
CA VAL A 14 19.79 -28.38 -12.60
C VAL A 14 19.15 -27.14 -11.99
N ILE A 15 17.82 -27.16 -11.90
CA ILE A 15 17.11 -26.16 -11.11
C ILE A 15 17.53 -26.39 -9.66
N ASP A 16 18.30 -25.47 -9.10
CA ASP A 16 18.70 -25.50 -7.70
C ASP A 16 17.63 -24.78 -6.84
N PRO A 17 16.85 -25.52 -6.04
CA PRO A 17 15.79 -24.96 -5.22
C PRO A 17 16.29 -24.44 -3.87
N SER A 18 17.58 -24.60 -3.54
CA SER A 18 18.10 -24.33 -2.20
C SER A 18 17.97 -22.85 -1.77
N GLY A 19 17.84 -21.91 -2.72
CA GLY A 19 17.57 -20.49 -2.46
C GLY A 19 16.11 -20.04 -2.61
N TRP A 20 15.17 -20.95 -2.90
CA TRP A 20 13.78 -20.58 -3.20
C TRP A 20 13.00 -20.18 -1.95
N GLY A 21 13.30 -20.80 -0.80
CA GLY A 21 12.67 -20.45 0.48
C GLY A 21 12.95 -18.99 0.86
N ASP A 22 14.21 -18.58 0.75
CA ASP A 22 14.64 -17.20 1.04
C ASP A 22 14.03 -16.21 0.04
N SER A 23 14.08 -16.54 -1.25
CA SER A 23 13.48 -15.71 -2.31
C SER A 23 11.96 -15.53 -2.13
N PHE A 24 11.27 -16.58 -1.68
CA PHE A 24 9.84 -16.54 -1.40
C PHE A 24 9.53 -15.68 -0.17
N ALA A 25 10.29 -15.84 0.91
CA ALA A 25 10.17 -15.00 2.11
C ALA A 25 10.43 -13.52 1.80
N GLU A 26 11.45 -13.23 0.98
CA GLU A 26 11.74 -11.88 0.50
C GLU A 26 10.58 -11.30 -0.32
N GLY A 27 10.04 -12.07 -1.27
CA GLY A 27 8.87 -11.66 -2.05
C GLY A 27 7.65 -11.33 -1.19
N GLN A 28 7.38 -12.12 -0.14
CA GLN A 28 6.32 -11.82 0.83
C GLN A 28 6.59 -10.53 1.60
N ASN A 29 7.83 -10.30 2.02
CA ASN A 29 8.21 -9.09 2.74
C ASN A 29 8.08 -7.84 1.87
N ILE A 30 8.48 -7.91 0.60
CA ILE A 30 8.28 -6.84 -0.38
C ILE A 30 6.80 -6.56 -0.54
N ARG A 31 5.96 -7.60 -0.63
CA ARG A 31 4.51 -7.42 -0.77
C ARG A 31 3.90 -6.72 0.44
N LYS A 32 4.23 -7.19 1.66
CA LYS A 32 3.78 -6.55 2.91
C LYS A 32 4.22 -5.08 2.98
N ALA A 33 5.47 -4.78 2.62
CA ALA A 33 5.97 -3.41 2.59
C ALA A 33 5.22 -2.54 1.57
N TRP A 34 4.89 -3.09 0.40
CA TRP A 34 4.09 -2.39 -0.61
C TRP A 34 2.66 -2.13 -0.14
N ASP A 35 1.99 -3.12 0.43
CA ASP A 35 0.64 -2.98 0.97
C ASP A 35 0.61 -1.94 2.11
N ALA A 36 1.62 -1.94 2.99
CA ALA A 36 1.77 -0.93 4.04
C ALA A 36 1.97 0.49 3.46
N ARG A 37 2.81 0.66 2.43
CA ARG A 37 3.00 1.95 1.75
C ARG A 37 1.72 2.42 1.08
N LYS A 38 0.98 1.52 0.44
CA LYS A 38 -0.31 1.81 -0.20
C LYS A 38 -1.35 2.28 0.83
N ALA A 39 -1.40 1.64 1.99
CA ALA A 39 -2.26 2.05 3.10
C ALA A 39 -1.87 3.45 3.63
N ARG A 40 -0.58 3.70 3.87
CA ARG A 40 -0.09 5.03 4.29
C ARG A 40 -0.45 6.11 3.29
N LYS A 41 -0.23 5.88 2.00
CA LYS A 41 -0.56 6.86 0.96
C LYS A 41 -2.05 7.21 0.94
N LYS A 42 -2.94 6.21 1.07
CA LYS A 42 -4.38 6.46 1.20
C LYS A 42 -4.72 7.28 2.45
N HIS A 43 -4.06 6.98 3.56
CA HIS A 43 -4.28 7.71 4.80
C HIS A 43 -3.80 9.17 4.71
N GLU A 44 -2.62 9.41 4.11
CA GLU A 44 -2.09 10.75 3.85
C GLU A 44 -3.02 11.55 2.95
N GLN A 45 -3.57 10.93 1.89
CA GLN A 45 -4.57 11.56 1.02
C GLN A 45 -5.85 11.93 1.79
N ALA A 46 -6.37 11.02 2.61
CA ALA A 46 -7.52 11.29 3.45
C ALA A 46 -7.25 12.48 4.40
N MET A 47 -6.06 12.54 5.01
CA MET A 47 -5.68 13.64 5.91
C MET A 47 -5.53 14.98 5.18
N GLN A 48 -4.93 14.99 3.99
CA GLN A 48 -4.84 16.19 3.16
C GLN A 48 -6.23 16.70 2.77
N GLU A 49 -7.09 15.82 2.26
CA GLU A 49 -8.46 16.20 1.87
C GLU A 49 -9.28 16.66 3.08
N MET A 50 -9.16 15.99 4.23
CA MET A 50 -9.83 16.37 5.48
C MET A 50 -9.37 17.74 5.97
N SER A 51 -8.07 18.07 5.85
CA SER A 51 -7.54 19.38 6.26
C SER A 51 -8.10 20.55 5.42
N SER A 52 -8.42 20.28 4.15
CA SER A 52 -9.04 21.24 3.23
C SER A 52 -10.57 21.20 3.25
N LEU A 53 -11.17 20.28 4.02
CA LEU A 53 -12.60 20.04 4.02
C LEU A 53 -13.34 21.20 4.68
N ASN A 54 -14.32 21.77 3.98
CA ASN A 54 -15.23 22.73 4.59
C ASN A 54 -16.20 21.97 5.51
N LEU A 55 -15.94 22.01 6.81
CA LEU A 55 -16.73 21.29 7.81
C LEU A 55 -18.18 21.82 7.96
N ASN A 56 -18.48 23.01 7.44
CA ASN A 56 -19.85 23.55 7.41
C ASN A 56 -20.66 23.07 6.19
N ASP A 57 -20.00 22.49 5.18
CA ASP A 57 -20.66 21.93 4.02
C ASP A 57 -20.98 20.44 4.27
N ASN A 58 -22.22 20.18 4.65
CA ASN A 58 -22.70 18.82 4.91
C ASN A 58 -22.54 17.88 3.72
N ASN A 59 -22.60 18.38 2.49
CA ASN A 59 -22.44 17.55 1.30
C ASN A 59 -20.97 17.12 1.14
N ALA A 60 -20.04 18.07 1.28
CA ALA A 60 -18.60 17.78 1.25
C ALA A 60 -18.20 16.79 2.36
N VAL A 61 -18.73 16.98 3.58
CA VAL A 61 -18.49 16.06 4.72
C VAL A 61 -19.01 14.65 4.43
N MET A 62 -20.20 14.53 3.84
CA MET A 62 -20.78 13.24 3.48
C MET A 62 -20.03 12.55 2.33
N GLU A 63 -19.57 13.30 1.33
CA GLU A 63 -18.74 12.76 0.25
C GLU A 63 -17.40 12.26 0.77
N PHE A 64 -16.75 13.03 1.65
CA PHE A 64 -15.52 12.62 2.31
C PHE A 64 -15.72 11.31 3.09
N ALA A 65 -16.79 11.22 3.90
CA ALA A 65 -17.09 10.02 4.69
C ALA A 65 -17.35 8.78 3.82
N LYS A 66 -17.97 8.94 2.64
CA LYS A 66 -18.17 7.86 1.67
C LYS A 66 -16.85 7.42 1.02
N LYS A 67 -15.98 8.38 0.72
CA LYS A 67 -14.68 8.14 0.05
C LYS A 67 -13.67 7.49 1.00
N TYR A 68 -13.68 7.86 2.27
CA TYR A 68 -12.75 7.38 3.30
C TYR A 68 -13.50 6.84 4.54
N PRO A 69 -14.17 5.68 4.43
CA PRO A 69 -14.96 5.11 5.52
C PRO A 69 -14.11 4.82 6.76
N ASP A 70 -12.86 4.38 6.58
CA ASP A 70 -11.93 4.09 7.67
C ASP A 70 -11.50 5.35 8.45
N SER A 71 -11.77 6.55 7.92
CA SER A 71 -11.43 7.84 8.53
C SER A 71 -12.63 8.53 9.19
N ILE A 72 -13.79 7.87 9.26
CA ILE A 72 -15.03 8.45 9.83
C ILE A 72 -14.86 8.86 11.30
N ASP A 73 -14.17 8.07 12.13
CA ASP A 73 -14.00 8.41 13.54
C ASP A 73 -13.11 9.64 13.74
N SER A 74 -12.07 9.79 12.90
CA SER A 74 -11.26 11.02 12.87
C SER A 74 -12.10 12.23 12.45
N LEU A 75 -12.94 12.08 11.42
CA LEU A 75 -13.86 13.12 10.96
C LEU A 75 -14.86 13.53 12.05
N LYS A 76 -15.45 12.57 12.78
CA LYS A 76 -16.38 12.84 13.90
C LYS A 76 -15.70 13.67 14.99
N ASN A 77 -14.49 13.31 15.40
CA ASN A 77 -13.73 14.06 16.40
C ASN A 77 -13.47 15.50 15.95
N MET A 78 -13.11 15.69 14.68
CA MET A 78 -12.87 17.02 14.12
C MET A 78 -14.14 17.89 14.08
N LEU A 79 -15.29 17.30 13.70
CA LEU A 79 -16.59 17.99 13.72
C LEU A 79 -17.02 18.37 15.15
N GLN A 80 -16.74 17.52 16.13
CA GLN A 80 -17.02 17.84 17.54
C GLN A 80 -16.15 19.00 18.04
N LEU A 81 -14.85 18.99 17.72
CA LEU A 81 -13.94 20.10 18.06
C LEU A 81 -14.39 21.42 17.42
N GLN A 82 -14.79 21.38 16.15
CA GLN A 82 -15.29 22.58 15.47
C GLN A 82 -16.53 23.16 16.17
N ARG A 83 -17.48 22.31 16.61
CA ARG A 83 -18.65 22.78 17.36
C ARG A 83 -18.28 23.40 18.72
N GLN A 84 -17.24 22.89 19.38
CA GLN A 84 -16.75 23.47 20.63
C GLN A 84 -16.08 24.83 20.41
N LEU A 85 -15.39 25.03 19.30
CA LEU A 85 -14.72 26.29 18.96
C LEU A 85 -15.67 27.37 18.42
N SER A 86 -16.77 26.95 17.81
CA SER A 86 -17.81 27.86 17.27
C SER A 86 -18.84 28.30 18.32
N ASN A 87 -18.77 27.77 19.55
CA ASN A 87 -19.59 28.14 20.71
C ASN A 87 -18.79 29.01 21.68
#